data_AF-A0A7L3UR73-F1
#
_entry.id   AF-A0A7L3UR73-F1
#
_cell.length_a   1.000
_cell.length_b   1.000
_cell.length_c   1.000
_cell.angle_alpha   90.00
_cell.angle_beta   90.00
_cell.angle_gamma   90.00
#
_symmetry.space_group_name_H-M   'P 1'
#
loop_
_entity.id
_entity.type
_entity.pdbx_description
1 polymer ?
#
loop_
_entity_poly.entity_id
_entity_poly.type
_entity_poly.pdbx_seq_one_letter_code
_entity_poly.pdbx_strand_id
1 'polypeptide(L)'
;QVGILDVDLCGPSIPRMLRVQDSAVHQCDSGWVPVFVGQDKAIALMSIGFLLERPDDAVVWRGPKKNALIKQFVTDVAWGELDFLIVDTPPGTSDEHISTVEALRPHQLLGAVLVTTP
;
A
#
# COMPACT_ATOMS: atom_id res chain seq x y z
N GLN A 1 10.42 -9.80 9.89
CA GLN A 1 10.19 -9.08 8.62
C GLN A 1 9.04 -8.10 8.75
N VAL A 2 9.16 -6.87 8.24
CA VAL A 2 8.10 -5.85 8.28
C VAL A 2 7.56 -5.57 6.88
N GLY A 3 6.24 -5.59 6.73
CA GLY A 3 5.53 -5.15 5.53
C GLY A 3 4.99 -3.73 5.68
N ILE A 4 5.02 -2.96 4.60
CA ILE A 4 4.34 -1.66 4.49
C ILE A 4 3.44 -1.70 3.26
N LEU A 5 2.17 -1.44 3.45
CA LEU A 5 1.17 -1.27 2.39
C LEU A 5 0.72 0.19 2.34
N ASP A 6 1.10 0.90 1.30
CA ASP A 6 0.70 2.28 1.02
C ASP A 6 -0.45 2.30 0.02
N VAL A 7 -1.64 2.60 0.53
CA VAL A 7 -2.90 2.71 -0.25
C VAL A 7 -3.42 4.15 -0.30
N ASP A 8 -2.58 5.15 0.06
CA ASP A 8 -2.91 6.55 -0.15
C ASP A 8 -2.73 6.91 -1.63
N LEU A 9 -3.82 6.76 -2.39
CA LEU A 9 -3.89 7.08 -3.82
C LEU A 9 -3.61 8.56 -4.12
N CYS A 10 -3.99 9.45 -3.22
CA CYS A 10 -3.99 10.89 -3.48
C CYS A 10 -2.60 11.50 -3.33
N GLY A 11 -1.70 10.82 -2.61
CA GLY A 11 -0.35 11.29 -2.38
C GLY A 11 0.57 10.19 -1.85
N PRO A 12 0.84 9.13 -2.64
CA PRO A 12 1.67 8.02 -2.18
C PRO A 12 3.08 8.53 -1.88
N SER A 13 3.44 8.55 -0.59
CA SER A 13 4.65 9.23 -0.12
C SER A 13 5.76 8.26 0.27
N ILE A 14 5.41 7.03 0.64
CA ILE A 14 6.34 6.05 1.21
C ILE A 14 7.43 5.63 0.21
N PRO A 15 7.14 5.34 -1.09
CA PRO A 15 8.19 5.03 -2.05
C PRO A 15 9.27 6.11 -2.13
N ARG A 16 8.87 7.39 -2.08
CA ARG A 16 9.78 8.53 -2.11
C ARG A 16 10.58 8.66 -0.82
N MET A 17 9.93 8.48 0.34
CA MET A 17 10.60 8.50 1.65
C MET A 17 11.69 7.43 1.75
N LEU A 18 11.45 6.26 1.17
CA LEU A 18 12.39 5.14 1.16
C LEU A 18 13.33 5.14 -0.06
N ARG A 19 13.25 6.14 -0.94
CA ARG A 19 14.09 6.31 -2.15
C ARG A 19 13.99 5.13 -3.12
N VAL A 20 12.80 4.57 -3.24
CA VAL A 20 12.48 3.45 -4.14
C VAL A 20 11.38 3.80 -5.14
N GLN A 21 11.03 5.08 -5.30
CA GLN A 21 9.94 5.54 -6.18
C GLN A 21 10.08 5.12 -7.64
N ASP A 22 11.31 4.88 -8.12
CA ASP A 22 11.59 4.45 -9.50
C ASP A 22 11.60 2.91 -9.65
N SER A 23 11.19 2.18 -8.61
CA SER A 23 11.09 0.72 -8.65
C SER A 23 9.83 0.28 -9.36
N ALA A 24 9.93 -0.84 -10.08
CA ALA A 24 8.77 -1.50 -10.68
C ALA A 24 8.29 -2.63 -9.76
N VAL A 25 6.97 -2.76 -9.64
CA VAL A 25 6.35 -3.96 -9.07
C VAL A 25 6.22 -5.03 -10.13
N HIS A 26 6.42 -6.28 -9.73
CA HIS A 26 6.29 -7.44 -10.60
C HIS A 26 5.15 -8.34 -10.12
N GLN A 27 4.68 -9.21 -11.00
CA GLN A 27 3.75 -10.28 -10.64
C GLN A 27 4.44 -11.63 -10.76
N CYS A 28 4.08 -12.53 -9.86
CA CYS A 28 4.41 -13.95 -9.91
C CYS A 28 3.12 -14.78 -9.71
N ASP A 29 3.24 -16.10 -9.71
CA ASP A 29 2.10 -17.01 -9.53
C ASP A 29 1.34 -16.81 -8.21
N SER A 30 2.01 -16.27 -7.18
CA SER A 30 1.41 -15.96 -5.88
C SER A 30 0.90 -14.52 -5.74
N GLY A 31 0.96 -13.72 -6.81
CA GLY A 31 0.46 -12.34 -6.83
C GLY A 31 1.54 -11.27 -7.03
N TRP A 32 1.29 -10.08 -6.50
CA TRP A 32 2.22 -8.95 -6.60
C TRP A 32 3.44 -9.16 -5.70
N VAL A 33 4.64 -9.02 -6.27
CA VAL A 33 5.89 -9.07 -5.53
C VAL A 33 6.16 -7.68 -4.94
N PRO A 34 6.29 -7.55 -3.60
CA PRO A 34 6.62 -6.27 -2.99
C PRO A 34 8.05 -5.84 -3.32
N VAL A 35 8.27 -4.53 -3.31
CA VAL A 35 9.61 -3.93 -3.43
C VAL A 35 10.33 -4.09 -2.11
N PHE A 36 11.46 -4.78 -2.11
CA PHE A 36 12.29 -4.94 -0.92
C PHE A 36 13.26 -3.76 -0.77
N VAL A 37 13.26 -3.14 0.41
CA VAL A 37 14.06 -1.96 0.73
C VAL A 37 15.22 -2.34 1.65
N GLY A 38 16.41 -1.79 1.37
CA GLY A 38 17.64 -2.05 2.14
C GLY A 38 18.43 -3.27 1.66
N GLN A 39 19.70 -3.37 2.07
CA GLN A 39 20.58 -4.49 1.69
C GLN A 39 20.15 -5.82 2.32
N ASP A 40 19.63 -5.76 3.54
CA ASP A 40 19.08 -6.88 4.30
C ASP A 40 17.62 -7.18 3.93
N LYS A 41 17.01 -6.36 3.06
CA LYS A 41 15.61 -6.48 2.64
C LYS A 41 14.63 -6.48 3.82
N ALA A 42 14.93 -5.78 4.91
CA ALA A 42 14.14 -5.82 6.14
C ALA A 42 12.70 -5.28 5.99
N ILE A 43 12.46 -4.45 4.96
CA ILE A 43 11.14 -3.89 4.65
C ILE A 43 10.68 -4.42 3.29
N ALA A 44 9.48 -5.00 3.26
CA ALA A 44 8.73 -5.29 2.05
C ALA A 44 7.68 -4.19 1.84
N LEU A 45 7.74 -3.45 0.73
CA LEU A 45 6.85 -2.34 0.43
C LEU A 45 5.95 -2.67 -0.76
N MET A 46 4.64 -2.51 -0.59
CA MET A 46 3.70 -2.34 -1.71
C MET A 46 3.11 -0.94 -1.63
N SER A 47 3.12 -0.21 -2.74
CA SER A 47 2.53 1.12 -2.83
C SER A 47 1.85 1.30 -4.17
N ILE A 48 0.73 2.01 -4.15
CA ILE A 48 0.05 2.44 -5.37
C ILE A 48 0.89 3.41 -6.20
N GLY A 49 1.85 4.10 -5.56
CA GLY A 49 2.82 4.96 -6.22
C GLY A 49 3.68 4.24 -7.26
N PHE A 50 3.87 2.91 -7.14
CA PHE A 50 4.61 2.13 -8.15
C PHE A 50 3.82 1.90 -9.44
N LEU A 51 2.51 2.13 -9.43
CA LEU A 51 1.65 1.98 -10.61
C LEU A 51 1.40 3.32 -11.33
N LEU A 52 1.94 4.42 -10.82
CA LEU A 52 1.83 5.73 -11.44
C LEU A 52 2.98 5.93 -12.43
N GLU A 53 2.69 6.48 -13.60
CA GLU A 53 3.73 6.81 -14.59
C GLU A 53 4.66 7.91 -14.06
N ARG A 54 4.09 8.86 -13.30
CA ARG A 54 4.85 9.91 -12.62
C ARG A 54 4.32 10.10 -11.18
N PRO A 55 5.18 10.45 -10.22
CA PRO A 55 4.80 10.62 -8.81
C PRO A 55 3.67 11.62 -8.56
N ASP A 56 3.57 12.65 -9.42
CA ASP A 56 2.59 13.73 -9.29
C ASP A 56 1.36 13.54 -10.19
N ASP A 57 1.25 12.39 -10.86
CA ASP A 57 0.12 12.14 -11.74
C ASP A 57 -1.18 12.01 -10.93
N ALA A 58 -2.13 12.89 -11.23
CA ALA A 58 -3.45 12.82 -10.64
C ALA A 58 -4.12 11.50 -11.02
N VAL A 59 -4.44 10.68 -10.03
CA VAL A 59 -5.08 9.39 -10.27
C VAL A 59 -6.58 9.60 -10.53
N VAL A 60 -6.93 9.86 -11.78
CA VAL A 60 -8.35 9.98 -12.21
C VAL A 60 -8.92 8.59 -12.51
N TRP A 61 -8.89 7.70 -11.51
CA TRP A 61 -9.54 6.39 -11.61
C TRP A 61 -10.97 6.45 -11.11
N ARG A 62 -11.89 5.80 -11.83
CA ARG A 62 -13.28 5.70 -11.39
C ARG A 62 -13.38 4.81 -10.13
N GLY A 63 -14.29 5.16 -9.22
CA GLY A 63 -14.47 4.51 -7.92
C GLY A 63 -14.41 2.97 -7.94
N PRO A 64 -15.12 2.26 -8.84
CA PRO A 64 -15.07 0.81 -8.90
C PRO A 64 -13.67 0.23 -9.18
N LYS A 65 -12.90 0.85 -10.09
CA LYS A 65 -11.55 0.41 -10.45
C LYS A 65 -10.58 0.64 -9.29
N LYS A 66 -10.67 1.81 -8.66
CA LYS A 66 -9.90 2.18 -7.48
C LYS A 66 -10.13 1.20 -6.32
N ASN A 67 -11.39 0.93 -6.01
CA ASN A 67 -11.76 0.03 -4.91
C ASN A 67 -11.35 -1.42 -5.19
N ALA A 68 -11.42 -1.87 -6.46
CA ALA A 68 -10.94 -3.19 -6.85
C ALA A 68 -9.42 -3.31 -6.64
N LEU A 69 -8.65 -2.29 -7.01
CA LEU A 69 -7.21 -2.30 -6.83
C LEU A 69 -6.80 -2.27 -5.35
N ILE A 70 -7.45 -1.45 -4.52
CA ILE A 70 -7.21 -1.44 -3.06
C ILE A 70 -7.43 -2.84 -2.48
N LYS A 71 -8.54 -3.50 -2.85
CA LYS A 71 -8.81 -4.88 -2.43
C LYS A 71 -7.71 -5.84 -2.89
N GLN A 72 -7.32 -5.75 -4.16
CA GLN A 72 -6.27 -6.58 -4.75
C GLN A 72 -4.93 -6.41 -4.02
N PHE A 73 -4.58 -5.21 -3.58
CA PHE A 73 -3.34 -4.98 -2.83
C PHE A 73 -3.38 -5.55 -1.41
N VAL A 74 -4.56 -5.56 -0.78
CA VAL A 74 -4.73 -6.20 0.53
C VAL A 74 -4.65 -7.73 0.40
N THR A 75 -5.20 -8.31 -0.66
CA THR A 75 -5.35 -9.77 -0.77
C THR A 75 -4.24 -10.47 -1.57
N ASP A 76 -3.72 -9.84 -2.62
CA ASP A 76 -2.93 -10.51 -3.67
C ASP A 76 -1.47 -10.07 -3.67
N VAL A 77 -0.97 -9.47 -2.58
CA VAL A 77 0.46 -9.20 -2.43
C VAL A 77 1.13 -10.41 -1.77
N ALA A 78 2.17 -10.91 -2.43
CA ALA A 78 2.98 -12.03 -1.96
C ALA A 78 3.94 -11.59 -0.86
N TRP A 79 3.40 -11.27 0.32
CA TRP A 79 4.15 -10.77 1.48
C TRP A 79 5.18 -11.77 2.03
N GLY A 80 4.92 -13.07 1.88
CA GLY A 80 5.66 -14.11 2.59
C GLY A 80 5.37 -14.08 4.10
N GLU A 81 6.35 -14.45 4.91
CA GLU A 81 6.25 -14.41 6.37
C GLU A 81 6.54 -13.00 6.89
N LEU A 82 5.56 -12.38 7.55
CA LEU A 82 5.68 -11.06 8.18
C LEU A 82 5.43 -11.15 9.69
N ASP A 83 6.20 -10.38 10.47
CA ASP A 83 5.89 -10.15 11.89
C ASP A 83 4.80 -9.08 12.02
N PHE A 84 4.87 -8.04 11.17
CA PHE A 84 3.93 -6.92 11.15
C PHE A 84 3.68 -6.45 9.73
N LEU A 85 2.44 -6.06 9.46
CA LEU A 85 2.04 -5.30 8.28
C LEU A 85 1.50 -3.94 8.73
N ILE A 86 2.17 -2.87 8.32
CA ILE A 86 1.72 -1.49 8.52
C ILE A 86 0.96 -1.06 7.28
N VAL A 87 -0.27 -0.58 7.45
CA VAL A 87 -1.08 -0.07 6.35
C VAL A 87 -1.19 1.44 6.48
N ASP A 88 -0.66 2.18 5.49
CA ASP A 88 -0.81 3.62 5.37
C ASP A 88 -2.12 3.91 4.63
N THR A 89 -3.10 4.38 5.39
CA THR A 89 -4.44 4.66 4.88
C THR A 89 -4.55 6.12 4.44
N PRO A 90 -5.32 6.43 3.38
CA PRO A 90 -5.63 7.79 2.99
C PRO A 90 -6.13 8.65 4.17
N PRO A 91 -5.81 9.96 4.18
CA PRO A 91 -6.23 10.86 5.25
C PRO A 91 -7.75 11.06 5.30
N GLY A 92 -8.26 11.35 6.48
CA GLY A 92 -9.69 11.60 6.70
C GLY A 92 -10.55 10.35 6.56
N THR A 93 -11.77 10.52 6.03
CA THR A 93 -12.77 9.45 5.88
C THR A 93 -13.27 9.36 4.44
N SER A 94 -12.34 9.35 3.49
CA SER A 94 -12.68 9.24 2.07
C SER A 94 -13.17 7.84 1.69
N ASP A 95 -13.73 7.70 0.49
CA ASP A 95 -14.12 6.38 -0.05
C ASP A 95 -12.92 5.41 -0.13
N GLU A 96 -11.70 5.90 -0.37
CA GLU A 96 -10.49 5.07 -0.32
C GLU A 96 -10.24 4.53 1.09
N HIS A 97 -10.37 5.39 2.10
CA HIS A 97 -10.19 5.01 3.50
C HIS A 97 -11.19 3.92 3.90
N ILE A 98 -12.48 4.14 3.63
CA ILE A 98 -13.54 3.15 3.91
C ILE A 98 -13.26 1.85 3.16
N SER A 99 -12.93 1.92 1.86
CA SER A 99 -12.64 0.73 1.05
C SER A 99 -11.46 -0.08 1.59
N THR A 100 -10.42 0.59 2.09
CA THR A 100 -9.25 -0.03 2.72
C THR A 100 -9.66 -0.78 3.99
N VAL A 101 -10.37 -0.12 4.89
CA VAL A 101 -10.83 -0.72 6.16
C VAL A 101 -11.77 -1.90 5.90
N GLU A 102 -12.68 -1.78 4.92
CA GLU A 102 -13.56 -2.87 4.48
C GLU A 102 -12.78 -4.07 3.92
N ALA A 103 -11.74 -3.82 3.12
CA ALA A 103 -10.87 -4.85 2.57
C ALA A 103 -10.05 -5.56 3.66
N LEU A 104 -9.68 -4.84 4.72
CA LEU A 104 -8.94 -5.38 5.86
C LEU A 104 -9.81 -6.12 6.88
N ARG A 105 -11.13 -5.88 6.90
CA ARG A 105 -12.07 -6.48 7.86
C ARG A 105 -11.97 -8.02 7.98
N PRO A 106 -11.74 -8.80 6.91
CA PRO A 106 -11.60 -10.25 7.02
C PRO A 106 -10.36 -10.70 7.80
N HIS A 107 -9.39 -9.81 8.00
CA HIS A 107 -8.15 -10.08 8.71
C HIS A 107 -8.22 -9.64 10.18
N GLN A 108 -7.45 -10.29 11.04
CA GLN A 108 -7.37 -9.92 12.44
C GLN A 108 -6.48 -8.70 12.62
N LEU A 109 -7.09 -7.53 12.79
CA LEU A 109 -6.39 -6.28 13.04
C LEU A 109 -5.87 -6.21 14.48
N LEU A 110 -4.60 -5.84 14.64
CA LEU A 110 -3.99 -5.61 15.96
C LEU A 110 -4.45 -4.28 16.58
N GLY A 111 -4.73 -3.27 15.76
CA GLY A 111 -5.15 -1.95 16.20
C GLY A 111 -4.94 -0.89 15.13
N ALA A 112 -5.05 0.38 15.54
CA ALA A 112 -4.82 1.54 14.69
C ALA A 112 -3.98 2.58 15.44
N VAL A 113 -3.17 3.34 14.68
CA VAL A 113 -2.41 4.49 15.19
C VAL A 113 -2.97 5.75 14.55
N LEU A 114 -3.50 6.67 15.36
CA LEU A 114 -4.00 7.95 14.89
C LEU A 114 -2.87 9.01 14.94
N VAL A 115 -2.53 9.57 13.79
CA VAL A 115 -1.54 10.64 13.66
C VAL A 115 -2.25 11.99 13.60
N THR A 116 -1.84 12.95 14.43
CA THR A 116 -2.40 14.31 14.49
C THR A 116 -1.30 15.35 14.72
N THR A 117 -1.61 16.62 14.47
CA THR A 117 -0.80 17.78 14.87
C THR A 117 -1.43 18.47 16.10
N PRO A 118 -0.66 19.24 16.90
CA PRO A 118 -1.20 20.05 18.00
C PRO A 118 -2.22 21.11 17.55
#